data_AF-A0A9X9I5M2-F1
#
_entry.id   AF-A0A9X9I5M2-F1
#
_cell.length_a   1.000
_cell.length_b   1.000
_cell.length_c   1.000
_cell.angle_alpha   90.00
_cell.angle_beta   90.00
_cell.angle_gamma   90.00
#
_symmetry.space_group_name_H-M   'P 1'
#
loop_
_entity.id
_entity.type
_entity.pdbx_description
1 polymer ?
#
loop_
_entity_poly.entity_id
_entity_poly.type
_entity_poly.pdbx_seq_one_letter_code
_entity_poly.pdbx_strand_id
1 'polypeptide(L)'
;MRKAADMGSREAQYTLGQMISSLDDEETREFRLKLMMKLYRCASEQGQGNASYWLGMFLPDYHKYDEAVRAYHQGVKNGNYLSAFILSNAFKAGKDKGSNDFLDVETDEERARRYGIIDSYLSTYEFMSPTVPDLDDIVPLPPAPLPEWDGKIAFQRWVEGAEPPKPSDELLNKLADKAGVDVKTGLPLSE
;
A
#
# COMPACT_ATOMS: atom_id res chain seq x y z
N MET A 1 10.62 20.57 -1.81
CA MET A 1 9.40 19.86 -1.36
C MET A 1 8.19 20.18 -2.24
N ARG A 2 7.59 21.38 -2.17
CA ARG A 2 6.38 21.71 -2.96
C ARG A 2 6.51 21.42 -4.48
N LYS A 3 7.54 21.96 -5.14
CA LYS A 3 7.79 21.69 -6.57
C LYS A 3 7.89 20.20 -6.91
N ALA A 4 8.52 19.38 -6.05
CA ALA A 4 8.62 17.94 -6.29
C ALA A 4 7.27 17.22 -6.13
N ALA A 5 6.45 17.66 -5.18
CA ALA A 5 5.09 17.15 -5.00
C ALA A 5 4.20 17.51 -6.21
N ASP A 6 4.33 18.73 -6.72
CA ASP A 6 3.63 19.22 -7.92
C ASP A 6 4.08 18.47 -9.19
N MET A 7 5.35 18.01 -9.23
CA MET A 7 5.88 17.16 -10.30
C MET A 7 5.59 15.66 -10.09
N GLY A 8 4.80 15.29 -9.07
CA GLY A 8 4.36 13.91 -8.89
C GLY A 8 5.32 12.99 -8.14
N SER A 9 6.23 13.48 -7.29
CA SER A 9 6.98 12.59 -6.39
C SER A 9 6.09 12.13 -5.23
N ARG A 10 5.82 10.82 -5.16
CA ARG A 10 5.04 10.20 -4.07
C ARG A 10 5.60 10.51 -2.68
N GLU A 11 6.93 10.53 -2.52
CA GLU A 11 7.60 10.85 -1.26
C GLU A 11 7.39 12.31 -0.88
N ALA A 12 7.52 13.22 -1.85
CA ALA A 12 7.29 14.64 -1.62
C ALA A 12 5.82 14.94 -1.31
N GLN A 13 4.88 14.27 -1.98
CA GLN A 13 3.44 14.37 -1.72
C GLN A 13 3.10 13.87 -0.32
N TYR A 14 3.58 12.69 0.05
CA TYR A 14 3.42 12.13 1.40
C TYR A 14 3.99 13.09 2.46
N THR A 15 5.24 13.51 2.30
CA THR A 15 5.91 14.39 3.27
C THR A 15 5.20 15.73 3.40
N LEU A 16 4.73 16.32 2.29
CA LEU A 16 3.96 17.56 2.32
C LEU A 16 2.61 17.37 3.04
N GLY A 17 1.94 16.24 2.85
CA GLY A 17 0.73 15.87 3.59
C GLY A 17 0.97 15.84 5.10
N GLN A 18 2.06 15.21 5.54
CA GLN A 18 2.43 15.16 6.97
C GLN A 18 2.71 16.55 7.55
N MET A 19 3.43 17.39 6.81
CA MET A 19 3.69 18.76 7.23
C MET A 19 2.38 19.54 7.39
N ILE A 20 1.45 19.41 6.44
CA ILE A 20 0.14 20.08 6.49
C ILE A 20 -0.70 19.57 7.67
N SER A 21 -0.65 18.27 7.96
CA SER A 21 -1.41 17.67 9.07
C SER A 21 -0.93 18.14 10.44
N SER A 22 0.37 18.45 10.57
CA SER A 22 0.97 18.93 11.82
C SER A 22 0.73 20.41 12.16
N LEU A 23 0.18 21.19 11.23
CA LEU A 23 -0.11 22.60 11.49
C LEU A 23 -1.27 22.72 12.49
N ASP A 24 -1.12 23.58 13.48
CA ASP A 24 -2.12 23.86 14.50
C ASP A 24 -2.74 25.24 14.25
N ASP A 25 -3.67 25.25 13.30
CA ASP A 25 -4.46 26.43 12.94
C ASP A 25 -5.89 25.99 12.65
N GLU A 26 -6.82 26.44 13.50
CA GLU A 26 -8.21 26.00 13.47
C GLU A 26 -8.97 26.62 12.29
N GLU A 27 -8.65 27.87 11.91
CA GLU A 27 -9.32 28.57 10.80
C GLU A 27 -9.12 27.84 9.45
N THR A 28 -7.93 27.28 9.23
CA THR A 28 -7.62 26.55 7.98
C THR A 28 -7.78 25.03 8.10
N ARG A 29 -8.19 24.50 9.25
CA ARG A 29 -8.21 23.05 9.56
C ARG A 29 -8.89 22.23 8.46
N GLU A 30 -10.13 22.57 8.13
CA GLU A 30 -10.92 21.85 7.12
C GLU A 30 -10.27 21.85 5.73
N PHE A 31 -9.71 23.00 5.32
CA PHE A 31 -9.00 23.11 4.06
C PHE A 31 -7.72 22.25 4.06
N ARG A 32 -6.95 22.31 5.15
CA ARG A 32 -5.70 21.55 5.30
C ARG A 32 -5.94 20.05 5.30
N LEU A 33 -6.97 19.56 6.01
CA LEU A 33 -7.32 18.14 6.02
C LEU A 33 -7.68 17.64 4.61
N LYS A 34 -8.51 18.39 3.87
CA LYS A 34 -8.87 18.04 2.48
C LYS A 34 -7.65 18.03 1.56
N LEU A 35 -6.76 19.01 1.69
CA LEU A 35 -5.52 19.09 0.90
C LEU A 35 -4.57 17.93 1.22
N MET A 36 -4.38 17.63 2.51
CA MET A 36 -3.58 16.51 2.99
C MET A 36 -4.12 15.18 2.44
N MET A 37 -5.42 14.92 2.55
CA MET A 37 -6.04 13.69 2.03
C MET A 37 -5.84 13.56 0.51
N LYS A 38 -5.89 14.67 -0.24
CA LYS A 38 -5.60 14.67 -1.68
C LYS A 38 -4.14 14.28 -1.96
N LEU A 39 -3.19 14.83 -1.21
CA LEU A 39 -1.77 14.49 -1.34
C LEU A 39 -1.50 13.03 -1.00
N TYR A 40 -2.11 12.52 0.08
CA TYR A 40 -1.99 11.11 0.45
C TYR A 40 -2.61 10.17 -0.57
N ARG A 41 -3.74 10.53 -1.18
CA ARG A 41 -4.34 9.76 -2.27
C ARG A 41 -3.39 9.64 -3.46
N CYS A 42 -2.84 10.75 -3.93
CA CYS A 42 -1.88 10.71 -5.04
C CYS A 42 -0.63 9.87 -4.70
N ALA A 43 -0.08 10.01 -3.49
CA ALA A 43 1.08 9.24 -3.07
C ALA A 43 0.75 7.73 -2.92
N SER A 44 -0.44 7.40 -2.40
CA SER A 44 -0.95 6.03 -2.25
C SER A 44 -1.09 5.34 -3.61
N GLU A 45 -1.68 6.01 -4.60
CA GLU A 45 -1.84 5.51 -5.97
C GLU A 45 -0.49 5.24 -6.66
N GLN A 46 0.57 5.92 -6.23
CA GLN A 46 1.94 5.74 -6.72
C GLN A 46 2.76 4.74 -5.89
N GLY A 47 2.13 3.98 -4.99
CA GLY A 47 2.82 2.93 -4.23
C GLY A 47 3.38 3.38 -2.89
N GLN A 48 2.99 4.53 -2.34
CA GLN A 48 3.42 4.95 -1.01
C GLN A 48 2.49 4.34 0.06
N GLY A 49 2.99 3.31 0.76
CA GLY A 49 2.21 2.56 1.75
C GLY A 49 1.75 3.37 2.96
N ASN A 50 2.61 4.20 3.55
CA ASN A 50 2.24 5.05 4.69
C ASN A 50 1.16 6.08 4.33
N ALA A 51 1.22 6.67 3.14
CA ALA A 51 0.19 7.58 2.65
C ALA A 51 -1.17 6.89 2.56
N SER A 52 -1.17 5.61 2.17
CA SER A 52 -2.38 4.79 2.11
C SER A 52 -2.97 4.57 3.51
N TYR A 53 -2.12 4.24 4.50
CA TYR A 53 -2.50 4.13 5.91
C TYR A 53 -3.12 5.42 6.45
N TRP A 54 -2.43 6.56 6.29
CA TRP A 54 -2.92 7.84 6.79
C TRP A 54 -4.19 8.27 6.08
N LEU A 55 -4.31 8.06 4.77
CA LEU A 55 -5.55 8.31 4.05
C LEU A 55 -6.71 7.50 4.63
N GLY A 56 -6.50 6.20 4.86
CA GLY A 56 -7.48 5.31 5.49
C GLY A 56 -7.91 5.78 6.87
N MET A 57 -6.99 6.36 7.65
CA MET A 57 -7.25 6.83 9.02
C MET A 57 -8.14 8.07 9.08
N PHE A 58 -8.03 9.00 8.11
CA PHE A 58 -8.81 10.24 8.13
C PHE A 58 -10.19 10.12 7.46
N LEU A 59 -10.40 9.12 6.59
CA LEU A 59 -11.66 8.96 5.86
C LEU A 59 -12.89 8.65 6.75
N PRO A 60 -12.79 7.86 7.84
CA PRO A 60 -13.88 7.62 8.78
C PRO A 60 -14.46 8.87 9.43
N ASP A 61 -13.65 9.91 9.67
CA ASP A 61 -14.12 11.21 10.21
C ASP A 61 -15.13 11.90 9.29
N TYR A 62 -15.11 11.55 8.00
CA TYR A 62 -16.03 12.03 6.98
C TYR A 62 -17.10 10.99 6.58
N HIS A 63 -17.27 9.94 7.38
CA HIS A 63 -18.17 8.79 7.12
C HIS A 63 -17.90 8.07 5.79
N LYS A 64 -16.66 8.16 5.27
CA LYS A 64 -16.22 7.53 4.01
C LYS A 64 -15.58 6.17 4.27
N TYR A 65 -16.31 5.28 4.95
CA TYR A 65 -15.80 3.99 5.39
C TYR A 65 -15.35 3.08 4.24
N ASP A 66 -16.10 3.07 3.13
CA ASP A 66 -15.77 2.30 1.94
C ASP A 66 -14.48 2.79 1.25
N GLU A 67 -14.28 4.11 1.18
CA GLU A 67 -13.01 4.70 0.73
C GLU A 67 -11.86 4.34 1.69
N ALA A 68 -12.11 4.30 3.00
CA ALA A 68 -11.12 3.95 4.01
C ALA A 68 -10.63 2.51 3.84
N VAL A 69 -11.55 1.56 3.67
CA VAL A 69 -11.24 0.15 3.38
C VAL A 69 -10.40 0.05 2.11
N ARG A 70 -10.76 0.77 1.04
CA ARG A 70 -9.97 0.79 -0.22
C ARG A 70 -8.58 1.39 -0.02
N ALA A 71 -8.45 2.47 0.76
CA ALA A 71 -7.16 3.09 1.05
C ALA A 71 -6.25 2.16 1.85
N TYR A 72 -6.75 1.52 2.91
CA TYR A 72 -5.98 0.52 3.64
C TYR A 72 -5.63 -0.68 2.77
N HIS A 73 -6.55 -1.16 1.93
CA HIS A 73 -6.30 -2.28 1.04
C HIS A 73 -5.18 -1.97 0.04
N GLN A 74 -5.18 -0.76 -0.52
CA GLN A 74 -4.06 -0.25 -1.31
C GLN A 74 -2.77 -0.14 -0.49
N GLY A 75 -2.85 0.23 0.79
CA GLY A 75 -1.72 0.23 1.72
C GLY A 75 -1.08 -1.15 1.88
N VAL A 76 -1.89 -2.21 1.98
CA VAL A 76 -1.40 -3.58 2.01
C VAL A 76 -0.71 -3.96 0.71
N LYS A 77 -1.27 -3.62 -0.46
CA LYS A 77 -0.59 -3.80 -1.76
C LYS A 77 0.77 -3.11 -1.79
N ASN A 78 0.83 -1.91 -1.22
CA ASN A 78 2.02 -1.09 -1.12
C ASN A 78 2.97 -1.50 0.02
N GLY A 79 2.70 -2.62 0.72
CA GLY A 79 3.60 -3.17 1.74
C GLY A 79 3.44 -2.62 3.15
N ASN A 80 2.43 -1.79 3.41
CA ASN A 80 2.23 -1.20 4.73
C ASN A 80 1.52 -2.19 5.68
N TYR A 81 2.27 -2.74 6.63
CA TYR A 81 1.75 -3.71 7.61
C TYR A 81 0.65 -3.12 8.49
N LEU A 82 0.75 -1.86 8.92
CA LEU A 82 -0.29 -1.19 9.73
C LEU A 82 -1.65 -1.17 9.02
N SER A 83 -1.68 -1.03 7.70
CA SER A 83 -2.92 -1.12 6.93
C SER A 83 -3.52 -2.53 6.96
N ALA A 84 -2.67 -3.56 6.92
CA ALA A 84 -3.11 -4.95 7.05
C ALA A 84 -3.61 -5.23 8.47
N PHE A 85 -2.93 -4.71 9.50
CA PHE A 85 -3.37 -4.78 10.89
C PHE A 85 -4.75 -4.15 11.10
N ILE A 86 -4.98 -2.94 10.57
CA ILE A 86 -6.28 -2.26 10.68
C ILE A 86 -7.38 -3.07 9.98
N LEU A 87 -7.15 -3.56 8.76
CA LEU A 87 -8.13 -4.38 8.05
C LEU A 87 -8.38 -5.72 8.75
N SER A 88 -7.33 -6.34 9.30
CA SER A 88 -7.48 -7.56 10.10
C SER A 88 -8.44 -7.34 11.26
N ASN A 89 -8.32 -6.22 11.96
CA ASN A 89 -9.21 -5.93 13.07
C ASN A 89 -10.59 -5.46 12.64
N ALA A 90 -10.70 -4.67 11.57
CA ALA A 90 -11.96 -4.15 11.06
C ALA A 90 -12.95 -5.26 10.67
N PHE A 91 -12.46 -6.36 10.11
CA PHE A 91 -13.30 -7.51 9.73
C PHE A 91 -13.64 -8.46 10.88
N LYS A 92 -13.09 -8.28 12.10
CA LYS A 92 -13.48 -9.08 13.27
C LYS A 92 -14.81 -8.62 13.83
N ALA A 93 -15.50 -9.51 14.55
CA ALA A 93 -16.70 -9.15 15.30
C ALA A 93 -16.44 -8.09 16.39
N GLY A 94 -17.50 -7.41 16.82
CA GLY A 94 -17.51 -6.61 18.05
C GLY A 94 -16.71 -5.30 17.99
N LYS A 95 -16.67 -4.65 16.81
CA LYS A 95 -16.04 -3.34 16.66
C LYS A 95 -16.94 -2.24 17.21
N ASP A 96 -16.47 -1.53 18.22
CA ASP A 96 -17.17 -0.38 18.77
C ASP A 96 -17.05 0.82 17.83
N LYS A 97 -18.17 1.52 17.62
CA LYS A 97 -18.17 2.80 16.89
C LYS A 97 -17.23 3.78 17.59
N GLY A 98 -16.27 4.32 16.84
CA GLY A 98 -15.25 5.24 17.36
C GLY A 98 -13.90 4.57 17.68
N SER A 99 -13.79 3.25 17.58
CA SER A 99 -12.48 2.59 17.53
C SER A 99 -11.77 2.90 16.20
N ASN A 100 -10.42 2.99 16.23
CA ASN A 100 -9.63 3.31 15.04
C ASN A 100 -9.76 2.25 13.92
N ASP A 101 -10.20 1.04 14.26
CA ASP A 101 -10.44 -0.09 13.37
C ASP A 101 -11.94 -0.25 13.00
N PHE A 102 -12.84 0.64 13.43
CA PHE A 102 -14.23 0.62 12.99
C PHE A 102 -14.38 1.19 11.57
N LEU A 103 -14.60 0.30 10.59
CA LEU A 103 -14.76 0.65 9.17
C LEU A 103 -16.14 0.28 8.59
N ASP A 104 -17.15 0.10 9.44
CA ASP A 104 -18.53 -0.22 9.01
C ASP A 104 -18.63 -1.37 8.00
N VAL A 105 -17.77 -2.38 8.16
CA VAL A 105 -17.76 -3.60 7.35
C VAL A 105 -18.50 -4.73 8.06
N GLU A 106 -19.09 -5.63 7.28
CA GLU A 106 -19.59 -6.89 7.82
C GLU A 106 -18.43 -7.72 8.38
N THR A 107 -18.71 -8.46 9.46
CA THR A 107 -17.74 -9.39 10.04
C THR A 107 -17.40 -10.50 9.04
N ASP A 108 -16.11 -10.73 8.84
CA ASP A 108 -15.56 -11.80 8.03
C ASP A 108 -14.25 -12.31 8.66
N GLU A 109 -14.37 -13.35 9.48
CA GLU A 109 -13.26 -13.89 10.28
C GLU A 109 -12.14 -14.46 9.41
N GLU A 110 -12.45 -15.03 8.24
CA GLU A 110 -11.41 -15.51 7.32
C GLU A 110 -10.69 -14.31 6.68
N ARG A 111 -11.40 -13.24 6.29
CA ARG A 111 -10.75 -12.00 5.82
C ARG A 111 -9.80 -11.44 6.86
N ALA A 112 -10.30 -11.34 8.09
CA ALA A 112 -9.56 -10.86 9.24
C ALA A 112 -8.28 -11.69 9.44
N ARG A 113 -8.39 -13.02 9.36
CA ARG A 113 -7.25 -13.95 9.47
C ARG A 113 -6.23 -13.74 8.35
N ARG A 114 -6.66 -13.61 7.10
CA ARG A 114 -5.75 -13.43 5.96
C ARG A 114 -4.96 -12.12 6.06
N TYR A 115 -5.63 -11.01 6.38
CA TYR A 115 -4.94 -9.75 6.64
C TYR A 115 -3.97 -9.84 7.82
N GLY A 116 -4.32 -10.57 8.88
CA GLY A 116 -3.45 -10.76 10.04
C GLY A 116 -2.17 -11.55 9.72
N ILE A 117 -2.26 -12.55 8.83
CA ILE A 117 -1.09 -13.29 8.34
C ILE A 117 -0.19 -12.36 7.50
N ILE A 118 -0.80 -11.59 6.60
CA ILE A 118 -0.08 -10.64 5.75
C ILE A 118 0.61 -9.56 6.60
N ASP A 119 -0.09 -8.97 7.58
CA ASP A 119 0.46 -8.03 8.58
C ASP A 119 1.70 -8.60 9.28
N SER A 120 1.58 -9.81 9.83
CA SER A 120 2.68 -10.48 10.54
C SER A 120 3.90 -10.67 9.64
N TYR A 121 3.69 -11.02 8.37
CA TYR A 121 4.78 -11.19 7.42
C TYR A 121 5.41 -9.84 7.01
N LEU A 122 4.58 -8.86 6.64
CA LEU A 122 5.05 -7.54 6.22
C LEU A 122 5.81 -6.82 7.34
N SER A 123 5.36 -6.92 8.58
CA SER A 123 6.05 -6.34 9.74
C SER A 123 7.40 -7.03 10.01
N THR A 124 7.46 -8.36 9.90
CA THR A 124 8.71 -9.13 10.07
C THR A 124 9.74 -8.78 9.00
N TYR A 125 9.31 -8.59 7.75
CA TYR A 125 10.17 -8.35 6.60
C TYR A 125 10.21 -6.87 6.18
N GLU A 126 9.79 -5.93 7.03
CA GLU A 126 9.70 -4.49 6.70
C GLU A 126 11.03 -3.94 6.14
N PHE A 127 12.17 -4.42 6.65
CA PHE A 127 13.51 -4.04 6.20
C PHE A 127 13.80 -4.35 4.72
N MET A 128 13.07 -5.28 4.11
CA MET A 128 13.16 -5.61 2.68
C MET A 128 12.17 -4.82 1.82
N SER A 129 11.32 -3.99 2.44
CA SER A 129 10.25 -3.23 1.77
C SER A 129 9.37 -4.10 0.86
N PRO A 130 8.78 -5.20 1.38
CA PRO A 130 7.93 -6.09 0.60
C PRO A 130 6.69 -5.37 0.06
N THR A 131 6.19 -5.79 -1.10
CA THR A 131 4.89 -5.39 -1.64
C THR A 131 3.99 -6.61 -1.81
N VAL A 132 2.69 -6.39 -1.93
CA VAL A 132 1.68 -7.45 -2.08
C VAL A 132 0.88 -7.23 -3.37
N PRO A 133 1.50 -7.38 -4.55
CA PRO A 133 0.81 -7.12 -5.82
C PRO A 133 -0.32 -8.13 -6.10
N ASP A 134 -0.26 -9.31 -5.50
CA ASP A 134 -1.24 -10.40 -5.60
C ASP A 134 -2.36 -10.31 -4.56
N LEU A 135 -2.52 -9.18 -3.84
CA LEU A 135 -3.50 -9.07 -2.76
C LEU A 135 -4.94 -9.33 -3.22
N ASP A 136 -5.32 -8.89 -4.42
CA ASP A 136 -6.68 -9.11 -4.94
C ASP A 136 -6.96 -10.60 -5.20
N ASP A 137 -5.92 -11.39 -5.49
CA ASP A 137 -6.02 -12.84 -5.68
C ASP A 137 -6.02 -13.60 -4.34
N ILE A 138 -5.76 -12.90 -3.23
CA ILE A 138 -5.68 -13.48 -1.88
C ILE A 138 -6.86 -13.04 -1.01
N VAL A 139 -7.16 -11.75 -0.98
CA VAL A 139 -8.17 -11.15 -0.11
C VAL A 139 -8.95 -10.06 -0.86
N PRO A 140 -9.69 -10.39 -1.93
CA PRO A 140 -10.46 -9.39 -2.65
C PRO A 140 -11.47 -8.71 -1.72
N LEU A 141 -11.70 -7.42 -1.94
CA LEU A 141 -12.65 -6.65 -1.14
C LEU A 141 -14.09 -7.19 -1.34
N PRO A 142 -14.94 -7.16 -0.28
CA PRO A 142 -16.35 -7.48 -0.41
C PRO A 142 -17.02 -6.67 -1.54
N PRO A 143 -18.01 -7.24 -2.25
CA PRO A 143 -18.70 -8.49 -1.94
C PRO A 143 -18.04 -9.75 -2.56
N ALA A 144 -16.83 -9.66 -3.12
CA ALA A 144 -16.19 -10.79 -3.76
C ALA A 144 -15.90 -11.93 -2.76
N PRO A 145 -16.20 -13.19 -3.10
CA PRO A 145 -15.87 -14.33 -2.25
C PRO A 145 -14.35 -14.50 -2.16
N LEU A 146 -13.89 -15.10 -1.07
CA LEU A 146 -12.47 -15.41 -0.91
C LEU A 146 -12.07 -16.60 -1.79
N PRO A 147 -11.02 -16.48 -2.61
CA PRO A 147 -10.46 -17.61 -3.35
C PRO A 147 -9.71 -18.57 -2.40
N GLU A 148 -9.37 -19.76 -2.89
CA GLU A 148 -8.42 -20.64 -2.21
C GLU A 148 -7.07 -19.94 -2.04
N TRP A 149 -6.42 -20.11 -0.89
CA TRP A 149 -5.14 -19.47 -0.60
C TRP A 149 -4.23 -20.36 0.24
N ASP A 150 -2.99 -20.50 -0.19
CA ASP A 150 -1.95 -21.32 0.43
C ASP A 150 -1.29 -20.66 1.66
N GLY A 151 -1.72 -19.47 2.05
CA GLY A 151 -1.17 -18.72 3.18
C GLY A 151 0.06 -17.87 2.85
N LYS A 152 0.47 -17.76 1.58
CA LYS A 152 1.65 -16.98 1.16
C LYS A 152 1.32 -15.85 0.19
N ILE A 153 2.07 -14.75 0.30
CA ILE A 153 2.11 -13.66 -0.68
C ILE A 153 3.20 -13.91 -1.72
N ALA A 154 3.13 -13.25 -2.89
CA ALA A 154 4.13 -13.41 -3.96
C ALA A 154 5.55 -13.11 -3.48
N PHE A 155 5.72 -12.05 -2.68
CA PHE A 155 7.02 -11.70 -2.11
C PHE A 155 7.59 -12.82 -1.22
N GLN A 156 6.76 -13.46 -0.40
CA GLN A 156 7.18 -14.59 0.44
C GLN A 156 7.65 -15.78 -0.41
N ARG A 157 6.96 -16.07 -1.50
CA ARG A 157 7.39 -17.13 -2.43
C ARG A 157 8.72 -16.81 -3.09
N TRP A 158 9.01 -15.53 -3.35
CA TRP A 158 10.30 -15.11 -3.87
C TRP A 158 11.42 -15.24 -2.83
N VAL A 159 11.17 -14.89 -1.56
CA VAL A 159 12.17 -15.02 -0.48
C VAL A 159 12.45 -16.47 -0.10
N GLU A 160 11.41 -17.30 0.00
CA GLU A 160 11.52 -18.69 0.48
C GLU A 160 11.66 -19.73 -0.65
N GLY A 161 11.42 -19.33 -1.89
CA GLY A 161 11.42 -20.20 -3.05
C GLY A 161 12.83 -20.53 -3.56
N ALA A 162 12.86 -21.43 -4.55
CA ALA A 162 14.09 -21.67 -5.31
C ALA A 162 14.45 -20.41 -6.11
N GLU A 163 15.75 -20.20 -6.29
CA GLU A 163 16.26 -19.10 -7.12
C GLU A 163 15.62 -19.17 -8.52
N PRO A 164 15.02 -18.07 -9.01
CA PRO A 164 14.39 -18.08 -10.31
C PRO A 164 15.42 -18.40 -11.40
N PRO A 165 15.03 -19.13 -12.46
CA PRO A 165 15.95 -19.44 -13.53
C PRO A 165 16.47 -18.15 -14.15
N LYS A 166 17.76 -18.14 -14.52
CA LYS A 166 18.38 -17.00 -15.19
C LYS A 166 17.55 -16.63 -16.43
N PRO A 167 17.20 -15.33 -16.61
CA PRO A 167 16.52 -14.88 -17.84
C PRO A 167 17.31 -15.28 -19.08
N SER A 168 16.62 -15.49 -20.21
CA SER A 168 17.30 -15.78 -21.47
C SER A 168 18.16 -14.60 -21.91
N ASP A 169 19.29 -14.88 -22.57
CA ASP A 169 20.15 -13.83 -23.12
C ASP A 169 19.40 -12.94 -24.12
N GLU A 170 18.43 -13.50 -24.85
CA GLU A 170 17.55 -12.75 -25.75
C GLU A 170 16.67 -11.72 -25.01
N LEU A 171 16.08 -12.11 -23.87
CA LEU A 171 15.29 -11.20 -23.06
C LEU A 171 16.16 -10.11 -22.44
N LEU A 172 17.36 -10.47 -21.94
CA LEU A 172 18.33 -9.52 -21.40
C LEU A 172 18.74 -8.48 -22.43
N ASN A 173 19.11 -8.91 -23.65
CA ASN A 173 19.46 -8.00 -24.75
C ASN A 173 18.30 -7.06 -25.10
N LYS A 174 17.09 -7.61 -25.26
CA LYS A 174 15.89 -6.80 -25.58
C LYS A 174 15.60 -5.74 -24.53
N LEU A 175 15.79 -6.04 -23.25
CA LEU A 175 15.60 -5.09 -22.16
C LEU A 175 16.71 -4.04 -22.11
N ALA A 176 17.96 -4.46 -22.33
CA ALA A 176 19.12 -3.56 -22.38
C ALA A 176 19.02 -2.56 -23.55
N ASP A 177 18.66 -3.04 -24.74
CA ASP A 177 18.42 -2.20 -25.93
C ASP A 177 17.30 -1.19 -25.67
N LYS A 178 16.20 -1.64 -25.06
CA LYS A 178 15.08 -0.77 -24.70
C LYS A 178 15.47 0.30 -23.68
N ALA A 179 16.39 -0.02 -22.77
CA ALA A 179 16.90 0.90 -21.76
C ALA A 179 18.09 1.75 -22.26
N GLY A 180 18.64 1.47 -23.45
CA GLY A 180 19.80 2.17 -23.99
C GLY A 180 21.10 1.88 -23.22
N VAL A 181 21.24 0.68 -22.67
CA VAL A 181 22.39 0.28 -21.85
C VAL A 181 23.07 -0.96 -22.41
N ASP A 182 24.37 -1.10 -22.14
CA ASP A 182 25.12 -2.33 -22.43
C ASP A 182 24.63 -3.48 -21.52
N VAL A 183 24.30 -4.62 -22.13
CA VAL A 183 23.70 -5.77 -21.43
C VAL A 183 24.61 -6.39 -20.37
N LYS A 184 25.93 -6.23 -20.48
CA LYS A 184 26.90 -6.85 -19.57
C LYS A 184 27.23 -5.95 -18.38
N THR A 185 27.30 -4.65 -18.62
CA THR A 185 27.78 -3.66 -17.65
C THR A 185 26.66 -2.79 -17.08
N GLY A 186 25.50 -2.71 -17.76
CA GLY A 186 24.39 -1.83 -17.40
C GLY A 186 24.69 -0.34 -17.60
N LEU A 187 25.82 0.01 -18.22
CA LEU A 187 26.20 1.39 -18.50
C LEU A 187 25.49 1.90 -19.76
N PRO A 188 25.17 3.20 -19.85
CA PRO A 188 24.65 3.78 -21.08
C PRO A 188 25.55 3.47 -22.27
N LEU A 189 24.94 3.13 -23.41
CA LEU A 189 25.68 3.01 -24.66
C LEU A 189 26.27 4.38 -24.97
N SER A 190 27.60 4.46 -25.13
CA SER A 190 28.28 5.69 -25.55
C SER A 190 27.75 6.14 -26.90
N GLU A 191 27.43 7.43 -27.03
CA GLU A 191 26.99 8.06 -28.29
C GLU A 191 27.94 7.82 -29.47
#